data_AF-A0A254QR25-F1
#
_entry.id   AF-A0A254QR25-F1
#
_cell.length_a   1.000
_cell.length_b   1.000
_cell.length_c   1.000
_cell.angle_alpha   90.00
_cell.angle_beta   90.00
_cell.angle_gamma   90.00
#
_symmetry.space_group_name_H-M   'P 1'
#
loop_
_entity.id
_entity.type
_entity.pdbx_description
1 polymer ?
#
loop_
_entity_poly.entity_id
_entity_poly.type
_entity_poly.pdbx_seq_one_letter_code
_entity_poly.pdbx_strand_id
1 'polypeptide(L)'
;MPLIPVALLLALQGGRFQPANPLPGLPPVFLDKLLDYKGPTKQVCEKAGLEGRILWIDATANIERYNTEEKIVSLFEKVAKSGFNTVVFDVKPLSSETVYPSAFAPKLKEWRGKELGDFDPMPFVSREARKNGLMLFVSMNAFCEGHRLLNRGPGFDRPEETSVVYEAAPIVRIGDKTYPFSTKGEIDKVTIATTPPPVPQDDMPSKTVVCNKFGVVVEGSTLPKGGYTVTAVGAPAGELAVYGQPGAKITLDSEPTFVRLTESSDKQYPLMTNPNNRTVQERIKSLVREVTTKYDIDGVIFDDRLRYTGLNGDFSPLTQTLFERKLGKKLTWPDDVFKFTYTYKDGLVRGMKPGPYYDSWMNWRANVLKQFTIDVRAEVRKIKPTAKLGVYAGS
;
A
#
# COMPACT_ATOMS: atom_id res chain seq x y z
N MET A 1 34.33 24.82 -46.07
CA MET A 1 33.74 23.73 -45.26
C MET A 1 32.27 23.62 -45.62
N PRO A 2 31.80 22.56 -46.31
CA PRO A 2 30.38 22.43 -46.56
C PRO A 2 29.70 21.90 -45.29
N LEU A 3 28.64 22.59 -44.89
CA LEU A 3 27.74 22.20 -43.80
C LEU A 3 27.03 20.90 -44.19
N ILE A 4 27.26 19.84 -43.41
CA ILE A 4 26.47 18.62 -43.50
C ILE A 4 25.04 18.96 -43.04
N PRO A 5 23.98 18.63 -43.79
CA PRO A 5 22.61 18.96 -43.40
C PRO A 5 22.25 18.23 -42.10
N VAL A 6 21.68 18.95 -41.13
CA VAL A 6 21.19 18.41 -39.84
C VAL A 6 20.27 17.19 -40.02
N ALA A 7 19.58 17.08 -41.16
CA ALA A 7 18.76 15.93 -41.52
C ALA A 7 19.54 14.60 -41.66
N LEU A 8 20.81 14.64 -42.07
CA LEU A 8 21.66 13.45 -42.20
C LEU A 8 22.17 12.94 -40.84
N LEU A 9 22.33 13.84 -39.86
CA LEU A 9 22.68 13.50 -38.47
C LEU A 9 21.54 12.82 -37.72
N LEU A 10 20.28 13.12 -38.05
CA LEU A 10 19.09 12.49 -37.46
C LEU A 10 18.82 11.09 -38.04
N ALA A 11 19.20 10.82 -39.30
CA ALA A 11 19.04 9.52 -39.94
C ALA A 11 20.03 8.44 -39.47
N LEU A 12 21.11 8.83 -38.77
CA LEU A 12 22.12 7.90 -38.22
C LEU A 12 21.75 7.36 -36.83
N GLN A 13 20.71 7.90 -36.19
CA GLN A 13 20.19 7.38 -34.94
C GLN A 13 19.08 6.39 -35.27
N GLY A 14 19.45 5.12 -35.48
CA GLY A 14 18.48 4.06 -35.76
C GLY A 14 17.34 4.05 -34.74
N GLY A 15 16.14 3.61 -35.16
CA GLY A 15 14.90 3.73 -34.38
C GLY A 15 15.03 3.30 -32.91
N ARG A 16 14.24 3.95 -32.04
CA ARG A 16 14.22 3.76 -30.58
C ARG A 16 14.27 2.29 -30.16
N PHE A 17 13.54 1.43 -30.85
CA PHE A 17 13.57 -0.03 -30.65
C PHE A 17 14.42 -0.69 -31.72
N GLN A 18 15.51 -1.35 -31.30
CA GLN A 18 16.38 -2.09 -32.21
C GLN A 18 16.43 -3.57 -31.81
N PRO A 19 16.46 -4.50 -32.78
CA PRO A 19 16.68 -5.91 -32.47
C PRO A 19 18.09 -6.08 -31.89
N ALA A 20 18.16 -6.63 -30.68
CA ALA A 20 19.40 -7.00 -30.02
C ALA A 20 19.36 -8.49 -29.72
N ASN A 21 20.51 -9.15 -29.86
CA ASN A 21 20.63 -10.55 -29.51
C ASN A 21 21.52 -10.69 -28.26
N PRO A 22 20.96 -10.44 -27.06
CA PRO A 22 21.75 -10.44 -25.82
C PRO A 22 22.28 -11.84 -25.46
N LEU A 23 21.76 -12.91 -26.07
CA LEU A 23 22.14 -14.30 -25.82
C LEU A 23 22.33 -15.05 -27.15
N PRO A 24 23.53 -15.60 -27.46
CA PRO A 24 23.76 -16.38 -28.66
C PRO A 24 22.84 -17.61 -28.75
N GLY A 25 22.18 -17.81 -29.89
CA GLY A 25 21.31 -18.97 -30.14
C GLY A 25 19.81 -18.73 -29.89
N LEU A 26 19.40 -17.53 -29.48
CA LEU A 26 17.99 -17.15 -29.36
C LEU A 26 17.59 -16.13 -30.45
N PRO A 27 16.28 -16.02 -30.79
CA PRO A 27 15.78 -14.92 -31.62
C PRO A 27 16.04 -13.56 -30.96
N PRO A 28 16.42 -12.54 -31.74
CA PRO A 28 16.67 -11.20 -31.19
C PRO A 28 15.40 -10.58 -30.60
N VAL A 29 15.56 -9.83 -29.51
CA VAL A 29 14.50 -9.06 -28.86
C VAL A 29 14.65 -7.58 -29.21
N PHE A 30 13.53 -6.87 -29.38
CA PHE A 30 13.57 -5.42 -29.61
C PHE A 30 13.81 -4.67 -28.30
N LEU A 31 14.93 -3.96 -28.19
CA LEU A 31 15.32 -3.19 -27.01
C LEU A 31 15.18 -1.68 -27.26
N ASP A 32 14.69 -0.95 -26.25
CA ASP A 32 14.64 0.52 -26.24
C ASP A 32 16.05 1.08 -26.00
N LYS A 33 16.76 1.44 -27.08
CA LYS A 33 18.14 1.94 -27.02
C LYS A 33 18.27 3.34 -26.41
N LEU A 34 17.18 4.10 -26.33
CA LEU A 34 17.18 5.48 -25.85
C LEU A 34 17.12 5.55 -24.31
N LEU A 35 16.47 4.57 -23.68
CA LEU A 35 16.43 4.38 -22.23
C LEU A 35 17.46 3.35 -21.73
N ASP A 36 18.11 2.60 -22.62
CA ASP A 36 19.27 1.78 -22.32
C ASP A 36 20.50 2.68 -22.08
N TYR A 37 20.54 3.35 -20.92
CA TYR A 37 21.68 4.17 -20.51
C TYR A 37 22.91 3.28 -20.35
N LYS A 38 23.67 3.11 -21.43
CA LYS A 38 25.02 2.51 -21.45
C LYS A 38 26.08 3.49 -20.98
N GLY A 39 25.78 4.24 -19.92
CA GLY A 39 26.78 5.09 -19.28
C GLY A 39 27.98 4.27 -18.82
N PRO A 40 29.14 4.92 -18.58
CA PRO A 40 30.38 4.24 -18.19
C PRO A 40 30.17 3.33 -16.97
N THR A 41 29.30 3.69 -16.03
CA THR A 41 28.92 2.85 -14.88
C THR A 41 28.32 1.50 -15.31
N LYS A 42 27.38 1.47 -16.26
CA LYS A 42 26.75 0.23 -16.72
C LYS A 42 27.78 -0.67 -17.42
N GLN A 43 28.60 -0.11 -18.31
CA GLN A 43 29.64 -0.86 -19.01
C GLN A 43 30.72 -1.40 -18.07
N VAL A 44 31.11 -0.62 -17.05
CA VAL A 44 32.05 -1.06 -16.02
C VAL A 44 31.41 -2.14 -15.16
N CYS A 45 30.15 -2.00 -14.75
CA CYS A 45 29.44 -3.03 -13.98
C CYS A 45 29.27 -4.32 -14.79
N GLU A 46 28.92 -4.24 -16.08
CA GLU A 46 28.82 -5.41 -16.97
C GLU A 46 30.17 -6.11 -17.12
N LYS A 47 31.24 -5.36 -17.43
CA LYS A 47 32.59 -5.92 -17.60
C LYS A 47 33.19 -6.47 -16.30
N ALA A 48 32.83 -5.89 -15.16
CA ALA A 48 33.28 -6.33 -13.85
C ALA A 48 32.34 -7.35 -13.18
N GLY A 49 31.22 -7.72 -13.82
CA GLY A 49 30.22 -8.63 -13.25
C GLY A 49 29.46 -8.07 -12.04
N LEU A 50 29.42 -6.74 -11.86
CA LEU A 50 28.80 -6.02 -10.75
C LEU A 50 27.34 -5.64 -10.99
N GLU A 51 26.76 -5.97 -12.15
CA GLU A 51 25.35 -5.76 -12.43
C GLU A 51 24.48 -6.69 -11.56
N GLY A 52 23.50 -6.13 -10.84
CA GLY A 52 22.50 -6.93 -10.13
C GLY A 52 21.52 -7.56 -11.11
N ARG A 53 21.60 -8.88 -11.30
CA ARG A 53 20.65 -9.67 -12.10
C ARG A 53 19.87 -10.55 -11.15
N ILE A 54 18.77 -9.98 -10.69
CA ILE A 54 18.00 -10.47 -9.55
C ILE A 54 16.74 -11.19 -10.04
N LEU A 55 16.55 -12.43 -9.61
CA LEU A 55 15.29 -13.16 -9.81
C LEU A 55 14.54 -13.26 -8.49
N TRP A 56 13.32 -12.74 -8.44
CA TRP A 56 12.42 -12.92 -7.31
C TRP A 56 11.57 -14.17 -7.50
N ILE A 57 11.55 -15.04 -6.48
CA ILE A 57 10.76 -16.26 -6.44
C ILE A 57 9.71 -16.08 -5.33
N ASP A 58 8.48 -15.74 -5.73
CA ASP A 58 7.33 -15.64 -4.83
C ASP A 58 7.00 -17.02 -4.22
N ALA A 59 6.72 -17.05 -2.93
CA ALA A 59 6.43 -18.27 -2.19
C ALA A 59 5.19 -18.97 -2.77
N THR A 60 4.06 -18.26 -2.73
CA THR A 60 2.75 -18.85 -3.02
C THR A 60 2.57 -19.22 -4.49
N ALA A 61 3.16 -18.47 -5.42
CA ALA A 61 3.04 -18.70 -6.85
C ALA A 61 3.95 -19.82 -7.36
N ASN A 62 4.97 -20.24 -6.59
CA ASN A 62 6.00 -21.17 -7.07
C ASN A 62 6.15 -22.44 -6.22
N ILE A 63 5.25 -22.73 -5.27
CA ILE A 63 5.35 -23.91 -4.38
C ILE A 63 5.75 -25.18 -5.13
N GLU A 64 5.09 -25.47 -6.26
CA GLU A 64 5.35 -26.68 -7.05
C GLU A 64 6.73 -26.74 -7.71
N ARG A 65 7.49 -25.63 -7.73
CA ARG A 65 8.87 -25.54 -8.22
C ARG A 65 9.92 -25.71 -7.13
N TYR A 66 9.53 -25.64 -5.85
CA TYR A 66 10.47 -25.74 -4.72
C TYR A 66 10.02 -26.71 -3.61
N ASN A 67 8.96 -27.49 -3.81
CA ASN A 67 8.45 -28.41 -2.80
C ASN A 67 9.18 -29.77 -2.69
N THR A 68 10.28 -29.97 -3.42
CA THR A 68 11.22 -31.10 -3.22
C THR A 68 12.65 -30.63 -3.47
N GLU A 69 13.63 -31.39 -2.97
CA GLU A 69 15.05 -31.10 -3.18
C GLU A 69 15.42 -31.12 -4.67
N GLU A 70 14.98 -32.12 -5.43
CA GLU A 70 15.33 -32.29 -6.84
C GLU A 70 14.86 -31.10 -7.68
N LYS A 71 13.67 -30.58 -7.36
CA LYS A 71 13.12 -29.40 -8.02
C LYS A 71 13.91 -28.14 -7.69
N ILE A 72 14.35 -27.97 -6.43
CA ILE A 72 15.22 -26.86 -6.03
C ILE A 72 16.55 -26.93 -6.77
N VAL A 73 17.19 -28.11 -6.81
CA VAL A 73 18.45 -28.32 -7.55
C VAL A 73 18.28 -27.90 -9.02
N SER A 74 17.27 -28.44 -9.70
CA SER A 74 17.01 -28.12 -11.11
C SER A 74 16.68 -26.64 -11.32
N LEU A 75 15.92 -26.03 -10.40
CA LEU A 75 15.57 -24.61 -10.46
C LEU A 75 16.80 -23.73 -10.36
N PHE A 76 17.66 -23.93 -9.36
CA PHE A 76 18.83 -23.07 -9.12
C PHE A 76 19.90 -23.22 -10.20
N GLU A 77 20.10 -24.43 -10.73
CA GLU A 77 20.95 -24.66 -11.91
C GLU A 77 20.43 -23.89 -13.12
N LYS A 78 19.11 -23.92 -13.36
CA LYS A 78 18.48 -23.17 -14.44
C LYS A 78 18.63 -21.66 -14.25
N VAL A 79 18.41 -21.16 -13.04
CA VAL A 79 18.54 -19.72 -12.71
C VAL A 79 19.95 -19.23 -13.01
N ALA A 80 20.98 -19.94 -12.54
CA ALA A 80 22.37 -19.60 -12.80
C ALA A 80 22.71 -19.70 -14.31
N LYS A 81 22.27 -20.76 -14.99
CA LYS A 81 22.47 -20.93 -16.43
C LYS A 81 21.79 -19.85 -17.27
N SER A 82 20.68 -19.28 -16.78
CA SER A 82 20.00 -18.14 -17.41
C SER A 82 20.73 -16.81 -17.20
N GLY A 83 21.79 -16.76 -16.39
CA GLY A 83 22.64 -15.59 -16.20
C GLY A 83 22.28 -14.72 -14.99
N PHE A 84 21.30 -15.11 -14.17
CA PHE A 84 21.06 -14.43 -12.89
C PHE A 84 22.23 -14.67 -11.94
N ASN A 85 22.53 -13.68 -11.10
CA ASN A 85 23.57 -13.78 -10.06
C ASN A 85 23.02 -13.57 -8.65
N THR A 86 21.71 -13.30 -8.52
CA THR A 86 21.05 -13.10 -7.24
C THR A 86 19.64 -13.68 -7.28
N VAL A 87 19.25 -14.37 -6.22
CA VAL A 87 17.89 -14.83 -5.98
C VAL A 87 17.34 -14.12 -4.76
N VAL A 88 16.10 -13.62 -4.88
CA VAL A 88 15.27 -13.24 -3.74
C VAL A 88 14.22 -14.31 -3.57
N PHE A 89 14.33 -15.11 -2.52
CA PHE A 89 13.40 -16.19 -2.23
C PHE A 89 12.42 -15.74 -1.14
N ASP A 90 11.14 -15.67 -1.47
CA ASP A 90 10.13 -15.26 -0.51
C ASP A 90 9.87 -16.35 0.53
N VAL A 91 10.10 -15.99 1.79
CA VAL A 91 9.97 -16.92 2.92
C VAL A 91 8.76 -16.63 3.79
N LYS A 92 8.14 -15.46 3.66
CA LYS A 92 6.92 -15.08 4.39
C LYS A 92 6.03 -14.19 3.51
N PRO A 93 5.13 -14.80 2.71
CA PRO A 93 4.19 -14.08 1.87
C PRO A 93 3.13 -13.33 2.70
N LEU A 94 2.17 -12.73 2.01
CA LEU A 94 1.12 -11.89 2.58
C LEU A 94 0.26 -12.60 3.64
N SER A 95 0.05 -13.92 3.53
CA SER A 95 -0.65 -14.71 4.57
C SER A 95 0.11 -14.80 5.89
N SER A 96 1.40 -14.44 5.89
CA SER A 96 2.29 -14.42 7.06
C SER A 96 2.57 -15.79 7.69
N GLU A 97 2.37 -16.83 6.89
CA GLU A 97 2.88 -18.17 7.16
C GLU A 97 4.26 -18.32 6.53
N THR A 98 5.23 -18.91 7.24
CA THR A 98 6.58 -19.09 6.70
C THR A 98 6.70 -20.34 5.85
N VAL A 99 7.49 -20.30 4.77
CA VAL A 99 7.78 -21.49 3.96
C VAL A 99 8.76 -22.45 4.65
N TYR A 100 9.30 -22.09 5.82
CA TYR A 100 10.19 -22.89 6.65
C TYR A 100 9.61 -23.05 8.07
N PRO A 101 10.04 -24.04 8.87
CA PRO A 101 9.60 -24.20 10.26
C PRO A 101 10.10 -23.05 11.15
N SER A 102 9.17 -22.19 11.56
CA SER A 102 9.43 -21.02 12.41
C SER A 102 8.87 -21.23 13.82
N ALA A 103 9.57 -20.70 14.83
CA ALA A 103 9.06 -20.58 16.19
C ALA A 103 8.11 -19.38 16.37
N PHE A 104 8.06 -18.46 15.41
CA PHE A 104 7.39 -17.15 15.52
C PHE A 104 6.26 -16.94 14.51
N ALA A 105 6.11 -17.83 13.53
CA ALA A 105 5.05 -17.79 12.53
C ALA A 105 4.57 -19.21 12.18
N PRO A 106 3.29 -19.39 11.81
CA PRO A 106 2.80 -20.68 11.34
C PRO A 106 3.50 -21.12 10.05
N LYS A 107 3.66 -22.42 9.85
CA LYS A 107 4.22 -23.00 8.62
C LYS A 107 3.17 -22.98 7.50
N LEU A 108 3.55 -22.46 6.33
CA LEU A 108 2.79 -22.61 5.09
C LEU A 108 2.88 -24.07 4.63
N LYS A 109 1.78 -24.82 4.73
CA LYS A 109 1.74 -26.23 4.28
C LYS A 109 1.14 -26.39 2.88
N GLU A 110 0.26 -25.48 2.48
CA GLU A 110 -0.49 -25.57 1.23
C GLU A 110 -0.95 -24.18 0.80
N TRP A 111 -1.00 -23.94 -0.52
CA TRP A 111 -1.62 -22.76 -1.11
C TRP A 111 -2.32 -23.06 -2.45
N ARG A 112 -3.64 -22.83 -2.53
CA ARG A 112 -4.46 -22.96 -3.75
C ARG A 112 -4.28 -24.29 -4.50
N GLY A 113 -4.32 -25.40 -3.77
CA GLY A 113 -4.13 -26.77 -4.25
C GLY A 113 -2.66 -27.18 -4.44
N LYS A 114 -1.69 -26.33 -4.08
CA LYS A 114 -0.25 -26.64 -4.19
C LYS A 114 0.32 -26.95 -2.82
N GLU A 115 0.85 -28.17 -2.65
CA GLU A 115 1.35 -28.66 -1.37
C GLU A 115 2.85 -28.41 -1.17
N LEU A 116 3.20 -27.92 0.02
CA LEU A 116 4.56 -27.87 0.57
C LEU A 116 4.71 -28.86 1.74
N GLY A 117 3.63 -29.13 2.48
CA GLY A 117 3.64 -30.01 3.65
C GLY A 117 4.61 -29.51 4.73
N ASP A 118 5.32 -30.45 5.35
CA ASP A 118 6.35 -30.16 6.36
C ASP A 118 7.74 -29.94 5.73
N PHE A 119 7.88 -30.05 4.40
CA PHE A 119 9.15 -29.87 3.71
C PHE A 119 9.73 -28.48 3.96
N ASP A 120 10.96 -28.40 4.48
CA ASP A 120 11.71 -27.15 4.62
C ASP A 120 12.61 -26.94 3.38
N PRO A 121 12.28 -25.99 2.49
CA PRO A 121 13.08 -25.74 1.30
C PRO A 121 14.39 -25.01 1.60
N MET A 122 14.51 -24.33 2.75
CA MET A 122 15.59 -23.38 3.01
C MET A 122 17.00 -23.99 3.10
N PRO A 123 17.22 -25.18 3.68
CA PRO A 123 18.52 -25.85 3.64
C PRO A 123 19.00 -26.10 2.21
N PHE A 124 18.10 -26.52 1.31
CA PHE A 124 18.42 -26.80 -0.08
C PHE A 124 18.59 -25.53 -0.90
N VAL A 125 17.73 -24.53 -0.70
CA VAL A 125 17.81 -23.21 -1.35
C VAL A 125 19.15 -22.53 -1.04
N SER A 126 19.57 -22.51 0.24
CA SER A 126 20.87 -21.91 0.62
C SER A 126 22.07 -22.68 0.07
N ARG A 127 22.03 -24.02 0.14
CA ARG A 127 23.08 -24.88 -0.43
C ARG A 127 23.22 -24.69 -1.94
N GLU A 128 22.11 -24.75 -2.68
CA GLU A 128 22.15 -24.65 -4.15
C GLU A 128 22.43 -23.22 -4.62
N ALA A 129 22.02 -22.18 -3.90
CA ALA A 129 22.46 -20.82 -4.18
C ALA A 129 23.99 -20.70 -4.12
N ARG A 130 24.59 -21.16 -3.02
CA ARG A 130 26.04 -21.14 -2.83
C ARG A 130 26.78 -21.97 -3.88
N LYS A 131 26.32 -23.20 -4.14
CA LYS A 131 26.89 -24.10 -5.15
C LYS A 131 26.90 -23.49 -6.55
N ASN A 132 25.87 -22.74 -6.90
CA ASN A 132 25.72 -22.10 -8.21
C ASN A 132 26.27 -20.66 -8.25
N GLY A 133 26.94 -20.17 -7.20
CA GLY A 133 27.51 -18.82 -7.16
C GLY A 133 26.46 -17.70 -7.16
N LEU A 134 25.25 -17.98 -6.69
CA LEU A 134 24.15 -17.02 -6.59
C LEU A 134 24.15 -16.38 -5.20
N MET A 135 24.02 -15.05 -5.14
CA MET A 135 23.65 -14.41 -3.89
C MET A 135 22.23 -14.77 -3.51
N LEU A 136 21.98 -15.10 -2.23
CA LEU A 136 20.66 -15.43 -1.73
C LEU A 136 20.16 -14.38 -0.74
N PHE A 137 19.12 -13.65 -1.15
CA PHE A 137 18.31 -12.87 -0.24
C PHE A 137 17.02 -13.63 0.08
N VAL A 138 16.56 -13.52 1.32
CA VAL A 138 15.21 -13.96 1.70
C VAL A 138 14.29 -12.76 1.80
N SER A 139 13.11 -12.82 1.19
CA SER A 139 12.10 -11.77 1.36
C SER A 139 11.04 -12.13 2.39
N MET A 140 10.51 -11.11 3.06
CA MET A 140 9.34 -11.26 3.93
C MET A 140 8.52 -9.98 3.99
N ASN A 141 7.20 -10.15 4.15
CA ASN A 141 6.31 -9.04 4.43
C ASN A 141 6.48 -8.57 5.89
N ALA A 142 6.81 -7.29 6.13
CA ALA A 142 7.06 -6.79 7.49
C ALA A 142 5.78 -6.58 8.32
N PHE A 143 5.07 -5.46 8.13
CA PHE A 143 3.89 -5.06 8.90
C PHE A 143 2.60 -5.61 8.31
N CYS A 144 2.61 -6.87 7.90
CA CYS A 144 1.46 -7.61 7.41
C CYS A 144 1.42 -8.97 8.12
N GLU A 145 0.23 -9.36 8.59
CA GLU A 145 -0.02 -10.61 9.33
C GLU A 145 -1.20 -11.40 8.74
N GLY A 146 -1.62 -11.12 7.50
CA GLY A 146 -2.67 -11.91 6.85
C GLY A 146 -3.15 -11.42 5.48
N HIS A 147 -3.96 -12.26 4.84
CA HIS A 147 -4.58 -12.06 3.54
C HIS A 147 -6.10 -11.87 3.70
N ARG A 148 -6.59 -10.63 3.59
CA ARG A 148 -8.00 -10.26 3.77
C ARG A 148 -8.94 -10.85 2.73
N LEU A 149 -8.52 -10.94 1.47
CA LEU A 149 -9.35 -11.61 0.45
C LEU A 149 -9.60 -13.11 0.76
N LEU A 150 -8.66 -13.77 1.44
CA LEU A 150 -8.72 -15.20 1.73
C LEU A 150 -9.03 -15.48 3.22
N ASN A 151 -9.22 -14.44 4.03
CA ASN A 151 -9.35 -14.52 5.49
C ASN A 151 -8.34 -15.46 6.16
N ARG A 152 -7.07 -15.38 5.74
CA ARG A 152 -6.01 -16.30 6.15
C ARG A 152 -4.82 -15.58 6.75
N GLY A 153 -4.34 -16.05 7.90
CA GLY A 153 -3.13 -15.56 8.53
C GLY A 153 -3.29 -15.30 10.03
N PRO A 154 -2.20 -15.27 10.79
CA PRO A 154 -2.24 -15.22 12.25
C PRO A 154 -2.71 -13.86 12.81
N GLY A 155 -2.81 -12.81 11.98
CA GLY A 155 -3.32 -11.50 12.38
C GLY A 155 -4.83 -11.47 12.66
N PHE A 156 -5.59 -12.45 12.15
CA PHE A 156 -7.03 -12.55 12.46
C PHE A 156 -7.29 -13.00 13.91
N ASP A 157 -6.36 -13.75 14.51
CA ASP A 157 -6.43 -14.17 15.91
C ASP A 157 -5.92 -13.08 16.88
N ARG A 158 -5.32 -12.01 16.34
CA ARG A 158 -4.75 -10.88 17.10
C ARG A 158 -5.25 -9.54 16.55
N PRO A 159 -6.58 -9.32 16.54
CA PRO A 159 -7.16 -8.11 15.97
C PRO A 159 -6.57 -6.85 16.61
N GLU A 160 -6.25 -6.85 17.90
CA GLU A 160 -5.67 -5.73 18.64
C GLU A 160 -4.34 -5.21 18.07
N GLU A 161 -3.57 -6.06 17.39
CA GLU A 161 -2.30 -5.70 16.73
C GLU A 161 -2.50 -5.10 15.33
N THR A 162 -3.66 -5.33 14.72
CA THR A 162 -3.98 -4.83 13.38
C THR A 162 -4.18 -3.32 13.38
N SER A 163 -3.90 -2.70 12.24
CA SER A 163 -3.99 -1.26 12.12
C SER A 163 -5.43 -0.76 12.29
N VAL A 164 -5.59 0.42 12.87
CA VAL A 164 -6.85 1.16 12.86
C VAL A 164 -6.82 2.17 11.72
N VAL A 165 -7.83 2.15 10.87
CA VAL A 165 -7.99 3.07 9.74
C VAL A 165 -8.94 4.22 10.08
N TYR A 166 -8.56 5.43 9.69
CA TYR A 166 -9.41 6.60 9.67
C TYR A 166 -10.30 6.54 8.41
N GLU A 167 -11.57 6.30 8.63
CA GLU A 167 -12.64 6.44 7.66
C GLU A 167 -13.39 7.74 7.92
N ALA A 168 -14.05 8.27 6.90
CA ALA A 168 -14.81 9.51 7.02
C ALA A 168 -16.17 9.32 6.37
N ALA A 169 -17.25 9.53 7.15
CA ALA A 169 -18.59 9.52 6.62
C ALA A 169 -18.94 10.94 6.13
N PRO A 170 -19.47 11.12 4.91
CA PRO A 170 -19.96 12.42 4.46
C PRO A 170 -21.17 12.85 5.29
N ILE A 171 -21.19 14.12 5.68
CA ILE A 171 -22.29 14.75 6.42
C ILE A 171 -22.65 16.09 5.77
N VAL A 172 -23.88 16.54 5.97
CA VAL A 172 -24.36 17.85 5.51
C VAL A 172 -24.79 18.68 6.70
N ARG A 173 -24.29 19.91 6.79
CA ARG A 173 -24.67 20.89 7.81
C ARG A 173 -25.66 21.90 7.24
N ILE A 174 -26.77 22.05 7.96
CA ILE A 174 -27.88 22.96 7.65
C ILE A 174 -28.13 23.78 8.93
N GLY A 175 -27.80 25.07 8.89
CA GLY A 175 -27.67 25.86 10.11
C GLY A 175 -26.63 25.24 11.06
N ASP A 176 -27.01 25.06 12.33
CA ASP A 176 -26.15 24.44 13.35
C ASP A 176 -26.34 22.91 13.47
N LYS A 177 -27.24 22.32 12.68
CA LYS A 177 -27.51 20.88 12.71
C LYS A 177 -26.74 20.12 11.64
N THR A 178 -26.40 18.88 11.95
CA THR A 178 -25.65 17.97 11.08
C THR A 178 -26.50 16.76 10.74
N TYR A 179 -26.49 16.35 9.47
CA TYR A 179 -27.25 15.23 8.96
C TYR A 179 -26.36 14.27 8.16
N PRO A 180 -26.64 12.96 8.20
CA PRO A 180 -25.93 12.00 7.36
C PRO A 180 -26.23 12.24 5.87
N PHE A 181 -25.21 12.10 5.03
CA PHE A 181 -25.38 12.13 3.59
C PHE A 181 -25.93 10.79 3.06
N SER A 182 -26.73 10.86 2.01
CA SER A 182 -27.14 9.69 1.21
C SER A 182 -27.13 9.99 -0.29
N THR A 183 -26.85 8.96 -1.09
CA THR A 183 -27.01 9.03 -2.55
C THR A 183 -28.44 8.77 -3.01
N LYS A 184 -29.32 8.40 -2.07
CA LYS A 184 -30.75 8.16 -2.27
C LYS A 184 -31.53 9.12 -1.38
N GLY A 185 -32.78 9.44 -1.76
CA GLY A 185 -33.69 10.27 -0.96
C GLY A 185 -34.19 9.55 0.30
N GLU A 186 -33.30 9.13 1.18
CA GLU A 186 -33.62 8.39 2.40
C GLU A 186 -34.13 9.33 3.52
N ILE A 187 -35.04 8.83 4.35
CA ILE A 187 -35.60 9.56 5.51
C ILE A 187 -34.47 9.93 6.48
N ASP A 188 -34.54 11.15 7.02
CA ASP A 188 -33.59 11.74 7.98
C ASP A 188 -32.15 11.85 7.47
N LYS A 189 -31.99 11.85 6.14
CA LYS A 189 -30.73 12.07 5.44
C LYS A 189 -30.84 13.21 4.44
N VAL A 190 -29.69 13.67 3.96
CA VAL A 190 -29.59 14.71 2.95
C VAL A 190 -28.86 14.18 1.73
N THR A 191 -29.45 14.38 0.55
CA THR A 191 -28.86 14.05 -0.74
C THR A 191 -28.30 15.30 -1.41
N ILE A 192 -27.10 15.17 -1.97
CA ILE A 192 -26.51 16.16 -2.87
C ILE A 192 -26.34 15.51 -4.24
N ALA A 193 -26.93 16.12 -5.26
CA ALA A 193 -26.92 15.60 -6.63
C ALA A 193 -27.04 16.73 -7.66
N THR A 194 -26.75 16.47 -8.93
CA THR A 194 -27.08 17.40 -10.04
C THR A 194 -28.57 17.37 -10.38
N THR A 195 -29.22 16.24 -10.15
CA THR A 195 -30.67 16.06 -10.28
C THR A 195 -31.23 15.57 -8.95
N PRO A 196 -32.31 16.18 -8.42
CA PRO A 196 -32.93 15.72 -7.19
C PRO A 196 -33.28 14.23 -7.27
N PRO A 197 -33.00 13.44 -6.21
CA PRO A 197 -33.37 12.03 -6.19
C PRO A 197 -34.91 11.90 -6.11
N PRO A 198 -35.47 10.75 -6.52
CA PRO A 198 -36.83 10.38 -6.13
C PRO A 198 -36.91 10.37 -4.60
N VAL A 199 -37.93 11.03 -4.06
CA VAL A 199 -38.26 10.98 -2.64
C VAL A 199 -39.29 9.85 -2.43
N PRO A 200 -39.14 8.98 -1.42
CA PRO A 200 -40.11 7.96 -1.07
C PRO A 200 -41.51 8.58 -0.95
N GLN A 201 -42.46 8.04 -1.70
CA GLN A 201 -43.82 8.57 -1.78
C GLN A 201 -44.67 7.98 -0.64
N ASP A 202 -44.93 8.81 0.37
CA ASP A 202 -46.24 9.11 1.00
C ASP A 202 -46.02 9.76 2.38
N ASP A 203 -46.61 10.95 2.58
CA ASP A 203 -46.67 11.79 3.81
C ASP A 203 -45.38 12.37 4.45
N MET A 204 -44.18 12.05 3.97
CA MET A 204 -42.96 12.59 4.59
C MET A 204 -42.57 13.98 4.05
N PRO A 205 -42.31 14.98 4.92
CA PRO A 205 -41.91 16.31 4.48
C PRO A 205 -40.56 16.24 3.75
N SER A 206 -40.47 16.88 2.59
CA SER A 206 -39.23 17.01 1.83
C SER A 206 -39.01 18.44 1.36
N LYS A 207 -37.74 18.82 1.23
CA LYS A 207 -37.34 20.14 0.74
C LYS A 207 -36.14 20.00 -0.17
N THR A 208 -36.18 20.70 -1.30
CA THR A 208 -35.03 20.82 -2.21
C THR A 208 -34.67 22.28 -2.38
N VAL A 209 -33.36 22.58 -2.36
CA VAL A 209 -32.79 23.88 -2.69
C VAL A 209 -31.68 23.72 -3.72
N VAL A 210 -31.42 24.77 -4.49
CA VAL A 210 -30.32 24.80 -5.47
C VAL A 210 -29.14 25.55 -4.87
N CYS A 211 -27.96 24.96 -4.96
CA CYS A 211 -26.71 25.55 -4.49
C CYS A 211 -25.75 25.79 -5.66
N ASN A 212 -24.96 26.86 -5.57
CA ASN A 212 -23.80 27.02 -6.44
C ASN A 212 -22.65 26.07 -6.05
N LYS A 213 -21.55 26.09 -6.80
CA LYS A 213 -20.37 25.22 -6.57
C LYS A 213 -19.70 25.39 -5.19
N PHE A 214 -20.05 26.42 -4.43
CA PHE A 214 -19.52 26.71 -3.10
C PHE A 214 -20.50 26.34 -1.98
N GLY A 215 -21.64 25.72 -2.30
CA GLY A 215 -22.68 25.36 -1.34
C GLY A 215 -23.53 26.53 -0.86
N VAL A 216 -23.52 27.66 -1.58
CA VAL A 216 -24.41 28.79 -1.27
C VAL A 216 -25.72 28.61 -2.03
N VAL A 217 -26.84 28.68 -1.31
CA VAL A 217 -28.18 28.57 -1.89
C VAL A 217 -28.42 29.75 -2.83
N VAL A 218 -28.92 29.46 -4.03
CA VAL A 218 -29.27 30.46 -5.04
C VAL A 218 -30.78 30.53 -5.22
N GLU A 219 -31.23 31.68 -5.70
CA GLU A 219 -32.64 31.88 -6.06
C GLU A 219 -32.96 31.21 -7.39
N GLY A 220 -34.17 30.65 -7.51
CA GLY A 220 -34.63 29.96 -8.70
C GLY A 220 -34.29 28.46 -8.74
N SER A 221 -34.77 27.79 -9.79
CA SER A 221 -34.64 26.34 -9.99
C SER A 221 -33.53 25.94 -10.98
N THR A 222 -32.93 26.91 -11.66
CA THR A 222 -31.88 26.66 -12.65
C THR A 222 -30.54 26.37 -11.97
N LEU A 223 -29.95 25.22 -12.30
CA LEU A 223 -28.67 24.79 -11.73
C LEU A 223 -27.51 25.66 -12.26
N PRO A 224 -26.75 26.38 -11.40
CA PRO A 224 -25.56 27.09 -11.82
C PRO A 224 -24.48 26.13 -12.33
N LYS A 225 -23.52 26.62 -13.12
CA LYS A 225 -22.39 25.81 -13.59
C LYS A 225 -21.59 25.24 -12.42
N GLY A 226 -21.56 23.91 -12.30
CA GLY A 226 -20.92 23.18 -11.19
C GLY A 226 -21.68 23.26 -9.87
N GLY A 227 -22.92 23.77 -9.88
CA GLY A 227 -23.84 23.72 -8.76
C GLY A 227 -24.48 22.35 -8.59
N TYR A 228 -25.24 22.21 -7.52
CA TYR A 228 -25.93 20.97 -7.15
C TYR A 228 -27.22 21.28 -6.40
N THR A 229 -28.15 20.34 -6.37
CA THR A 229 -29.33 20.38 -5.52
C THR A 229 -29.04 19.73 -4.19
N VAL A 230 -29.58 20.29 -3.11
CA VAL A 230 -29.62 19.68 -1.78
C VAL A 230 -31.06 19.29 -1.49
N THR A 231 -31.31 17.99 -1.35
CA THR A 231 -32.64 17.43 -1.07
C THR A 231 -32.63 16.78 0.30
N ALA A 232 -33.54 17.19 1.16
CA ALA A 232 -33.72 16.66 2.50
C ALA A 232 -35.11 16.03 2.65
N VAL A 233 -35.20 14.95 3.44
CA VAL A 233 -36.44 14.19 3.69
C VAL A 233 -36.56 13.95 5.21
N GLY A 234 -37.76 14.11 5.76
CA GLY A 234 -38.02 13.96 7.20
C GLY A 234 -37.61 15.19 7.99
N ALA A 235 -36.99 15.00 9.17
CA ALA A 235 -36.51 16.09 10.02
C ALA A 235 -35.70 17.16 9.23
N PRO A 236 -34.63 16.82 8.49
CA PRO A 236 -33.80 17.82 7.80
C PRO A 236 -34.54 18.67 6.77
N ALA A 237 -35.72 18.25 6.29
CA ALA A 237 -36.54 19.06 5.39
C ALA A 237 -37.06 20.32 6.09
N GLY A 238 -37.43 20.21 7.37
CA GLY A 238 -37.83 21.34 8.21
C GLY A 238 -36.67 22.31 8.41
N GLU A 239 -35.48 21.80 8.74
CA GLU A 239 -34.30 22.66 8.84
C GLU A 239 -33.92 23.31 7.53
N LEU A 240 -33.99 22.59 6.41
CA LEU A 240 -33.68 23.15 5.10
C LEU A 240 -34.71 24.22 4.68
N ALA A 241 -35.96 24.09 5.10
CA ALA A 241 -36.98 25.11 4.86
C ALA A 241 -36.69 26.41 5.62
N VAL A 242 -36.15 26.33 6.83
CA VAL A 242 -35.83 27.51 7.65
C VAL A 242 -34.48 28.12 7.26
N TYR A 243 -33.43 27.30 7.15
CA TYR A 243 -32.04 27.75 7.00
C TYR A 243 -31.52 27.67 5.56
N GLY A 244 -32.26 27.08 4.63
CA GLY A 244 -31.90 26.98 3.22
C GLY A 244 -32.44 28.13 2.36
N GLN A 245 -32.39 29.37 2.87
CA GLN A 245 -32.82 30.56 2.13
C GLN A 245 -31.72 31.04 1.16
N PRO A 246 -32.04 31.78 0.08
CA PRO A 246 -31.03 32.34 -0.82
C PRO A 246 -29.93 33.10 -0.07
N GLY A 247 -28.67 32.81 -0.41
CA GLY A 247 -27.48 33.33 0.28
C GLY A 247 -27.02 32.51 1.48
N ALA A 248 -27.83 31.58 2.00
CA ALA A 248 -27.41 30.68 3.07
C ALA A 248 -26.37 29.66 2.59
N LYS A 249 -25.50 29.23 3.50
CA LYS A 249 -24.45 28.25 3.20
C LYS A 249 -24.83 26.87 3.73
N ILE A 250 -24.96 25.90 2.83
CA ILE A 250 -25.09 24.47 3.15
C ILE A 250 -23.71 23.84 3.01
N THR A 251 -23.19 23.28 4.10
CA THR A 251 -21.80 22.78 4.13
C THR A 251 -21.78 21.26 4.04
N LEU A 252 -21.13 20.75 3.01
CA LEU A 252 -20.72 19.36 2.92
C LEU A 252 -19.42 19.18 3.72
N ASP A 253 -19.44 18.30 4.71
CA ASP A 253 -18.31 18.04 5.61
C ASP A 253 -18.16 16.52 5.83
N SER A 254 -17.31 16.12 6.76
CA SER A 254 -17.14 14.73 7.16
C SER A 254 -17.14 14.55 8.68
N GLU A 255 -17.58 13.36 9.10
CA GLU A 255 -17.41 12.87 10.47
C GLU A 255 -16.41 11.70 10.48
N PRO A 256 -15.42 11.69 11.39
CA PRO A 256 -14.42 10.64 11.43
C PRO A 256 -14.93 9.38 12.12
N THR A 257 -14.60 8.22 11.56
CA THR A 257 -14.77 6.91 12.18
C THR A 257 -13.42 6.20 12.20
N PHE A 258 -13.07 5.56 13.32
CA PHE A 258 -11.84 4.79 13.46
C PHE A 258 -12.18 3.31 13.54
N VAL A 259 -11.89 2.58 12.46
CA VAL A 259 -12.29 1.18 12.30
C VAL A 259 -11.05 0.32 12.28
N ARG A 260 -11.09 -0.83 12.96
CA ARG A 260 -10.01 -1.80 12.87
C ARG A 260 -9.97 -2.41 11.48
N LEU A 261 -8.79 -2.66 10.93
CA LEU A 261 -8.67 -3.15 9.55
C LEU A 261 -9.37 -4.50 9.30
N THR A 262 -9.52 -5.33 10.34
CA THR A 262 -10.33 -6.57 10.28
C THR A 262 -11.82 -6.32 10.02
N GLU A 263 -12.34 -5.16 10.42
CA GLU A 263 -13.75 -4.78 10.33
C GLU A 263 -14.01 -3.73 9.23
N SER A 264 -12.94 -3.11 8.73
CA SER A 264 -13.02 -2.04 7.73
C SER A 264 -13.53 -2.54 6.38
N SER A 265 -14.31 -1.69 5.71
CA SER A 265 -14.75 -1.90 4.33
C SER A 265 -13.65 -1.65 3.28
N ASP A 266 -12.45 -1.23 3.72
CA ASP A 266 -11.29 -1.02 2.87
C ASP A 266 -10.98 -2.29 2.05
N LYS A 267 -10.67 -2.12 0.76
CA LYS A 267 -10.45 -3.22 -0.20
C LYS A 267 -9.00 -3.73 -0.23
N GLN A 268 -8.11 -3.19 0.60
CA GLN A 268 -6.73 -3.59 0.64
C GLN A 268 -6.59 -5.06 1.07
N TYR A 269 -5.87 -5.86 0.27
CA TYR A 269 -5.66 -7.28 0.52
C TYR A 269 -4.79 -7.64 1.74
N PRO A 270 -3.65 -6.98 2.05
CA PRO A 270 -2.93 -7.28 3.29
C PRO A 270 -3.72 -6.86 4.53
N LEU A 271 -3.67 -7.71 5.56
CA LEU A 271 -4.02 -7.36 6.92
C LEU A 271 -2.81 -6.71 7.58
N MET A 272 -2.72 -5.39 7.41
CA MET A 272 -1.61 -4.58 7.92
C MET A 272 -1.68 -4.43 9.44
N THR A 273 -0.54 -4.57 10.12
CA THR A 273 -0.40 -4.36 11.56
C THR A 273 0.14 -2.98 11.89
N ASN A 274 -0.09 -2.52 13.12
CA ASN A 274 0.33 -1.20 13.55
C ASN A 274 1.88 -1.14 13.68
N PRO A 275 2.60 -0.35 12.86
CA PRO A 275 4.06 -0.26 12.95
C PRO A 275 4.59 0.32 14.26
N ASN A 276 3.73 0.98 15.06
CA ASN A 276 4.09 1.51 16.37
C ASN A 276 3.98 0.47 17.50
N ASN A 277 3.38 -0.70 17.24
CA ASN A 277 3.22 -1.75 18.23
C ASN A 277 4.55 -2.49 18.43
N ARG A 278 5.10 -2.43 19.65
CA ARG A 278 6.39 -3.05 20.00
C ARG A 278 6.36 -4.57 19.91
N THR A 279 5.26 -5.22 20.27
CA THR A 279 5.11 -6.68 20.12
C THR A 279 5.21 -7.10 18.66
N VAL A 280 4.57 -6.34 17.76
CA VAL A 280 4.67 -6.56 16.30
C VAL A 280 6.11 -6.37 15.83
N GLN A 281 6.76 -5.26 16.22
CA GLN A 281 8.16 -5.01 15.85
C GLN A 281 9.11 -6.12 16.34
N GLU A 282 8.96 -6.58 17.58
CA GLU A 282 9.79 -7.67 18.13
C GLU A 282 9.56 -9.00 17.43
N ARG A 283 8.31 -9.33 17.09
CA ARG A 283 8.01 -10.57 16.35
C ARG A 283 8.67 -10.57 14.97
N ILE A 284 8.62 -9.45 14.25
CA ILE A 284 9.30 -9.33 12.95
C ILE A 284 10.83 -9.44 13.13
N LYS A 285 11.41 -8.78 14.14
CA LYS A 285 12.84 -8.92 14.44
C LYS A 285 13.23 -10.34 14.83
N SER A 286 12.38 -11.07 15.54
CA SER A 286 12.59 -12.49 15.88
C SER A 286 12.61 -13.38 14.64
N LEU A 287 11.70 -13.17 13.68
CA LEU A 287 11.71 -13.86 12.40
C LEU A 287 12.99 -13.57 11.60
N VAL A 288 13.42 -12.31 11.58
CA VAL A 288 14.69 -11.92 10.93
C VAL A 288 15.88 -12.61 11.59
N ARG A 289 15.97 -12.59 12.93
CA ARG A 289 17.02 -13.30 13.66
C ARG A 289 17.01 -14.79 13.36
N GLU A 290 15.83 -15.40 13.37
CA GLU A 290 15.66 -16.84 13.12
C GLU A 290 16.17 -17.23 11.73
N VAL A 291 15.69 -16.60 10.66
CA VAL A 291 16.09 -16.96 9.30
C VAL A 291 17.58 -16.67 9.04
N THR A 292 18.11 -15.58 9.61
CA THR A 292 19.53 -15.21 9.47
C THR A 292 20.46 -16.16 10.23
N THR A 293 19.97 -16.76 11.32
CA THR A 293 20.75 -17.72 12.13
C THR A 293 20.71 -19.12 11.54
N LYS A 294 19.53 -19.55 11.05
CA LYS A 294 19.30 -20.94 10.62
C LYS A 294 19.89 -21.25 9.23
N TYR A 295 19.98 -20.27 8.33
CA TYR A 295 20.26 -20.54 6.91
C TYR A 295 21.42 -19.67 6.37
N ASP A 296 22.19 -20.22 5.43
CA ASP A 296 23.28 -19.50 4.77
C ASP A 296 22.72 -18.53 3.72
N ILE A 297 22.33 -17.33 4.17
CA ILE A 297 21.77 -16.26 3.33
C ILE A 297 22.73 -15.06 3.26
N ASP A 298 22.72 -14.33 2.15
CA ASP A 298 23.49 -13.08 1.97
C ASP A 298 22.76 -11.85 2.46
N GLY A 299 21.45 -11.94 2.68
CA GLY A 299 20.68 -10.84 3.24
C GLY A 299 19.19 -11.10 3.38
N VAL A 300 18.54 -10.10 3.97
CA VAL A 300 17.08 -10.06 4.12
C VAL A 300 16.56 -8.89 3.31
N ILE A 301 15.42 -9.07 2.65
CA ILE A 301 14.68 -8.01 1.98
C ILE A 301 13.29 -7.93 2.60
N PHE A 302 12.87 -6.75 3.03
CA PHE A 302 11.46 -6.54 3.29
C PHE A 302 10.73 -6.22 1.98
N ASP A 303 9.62 -6.91 1.76
CA ASP A 303 8.70 -6.62 0.66
C ASP A 303 7.95 -5.27 0.89
N ASP A 304 7.05 -4.90 -0.02
CA ASP A 304 6.28 -3.65 -0.07
C ASP A 304 5.34 -3.38 1.14
N ARG A 305 5.43 -4.21 2.19
CA ARG A 305 4.70 -4.09 3.47
C ARG A 305 5.54 -3.56 4.62
N LEU A 306 6.73 -3.02 4.37
CA LEU A 306 7.46 -2.17 5.33
C LEU A 306 6.89 -0.75 5.35
N ARG A 307 5.59 -0.63 5.64
CA ARG A 307 4.87 0.64 5.63
C ARG A 307 3.65 0.58 6.54
N TYR A 308 3.06 1.74 6.79
CA TYR A 308 1.71 1.82 7.33
C TYR A 308 0.68 1.37 6.28
N THR A 309 -0.53 1.04 6.74
CA THR A 309 -1.68 0.64 5.91
C THR A 309 -1.93 1.58 4.73
N GLY A 310 -1.88 2.89 4.99
CA GLY A 310 -2.03 3.93 4.00
C GLY A 310 -1.87 5.30 4.65
N LEU A 311 -2.27 6.36 3.95
CA LEU A 311 -2.34 7.70 4.56
C LEU A 311 -3.26 7.70 5.79
N ASN A 312 -4.38 6.98 5.69
CA ASN A 312 -5.43 6.80 6.69
C ASN A 312 -5.15 5.75 7.76
N GLY A 313 -3.98 5.12 7.80
CA GLY A 313 -3.61 4.20 8.89
C GLY A 313 -2.19 4.48 9.36
N ASP A 314 -1.82 4.34 10.61
CA ASP A 314 -2.60 3.83 11.74
C ASP A 314 -3.15 5.01 12.58
N PHE A 315 -4.43 4.96 12.94
CA PHE A 315 -5.14 5.96 13.75
C PHE A 315 -5.61 5.40 15.10
N SER A 316 -4.95 4.35 15.60
CA SER A 316 -5.31 3.73 16.88
C SER A 316 -4.99 4.66 18.06
N PRO A 317 -5.62 4.45 19.24
CA PRO A 317 -5.27 5.17 20.46
C PRO A 317 -3.78 5.06 20.83
N LEU A 318 -3.14 3.93 20.54
CA LEU A 318 -1.69 3.74 20.72
C LEU A 318 -0.90 4.75 19.88
N THR A 319 -1.20 4.83 18.59
CA THR A 319 -0.49 5.72 17.68
C THR A 319 -0.73 7.18 18.02
N GLN A 320 -1.97 7.56 18.32
CA GLN A 320 -2.30 8.91 18.80
C GLN A 320 -1.46 9.26 20.03
N THR A 321 -1.48 8.39 21.06
CA THR A 321 -0.76 8.63 22.32
C THR A 321 0.75 8.80 22.12
N LEU A 322 1.35 7.99 21.23
CA LEU A 322 2.78 8.10 20.93
C LEU A 322 3.13 9.38 20.18
N PHE A 323 2.26 9.81 19.27
CA PHE A 323 2.46 11.07 18.54
C PHE A 323 2.25 12.29 19.44
N GLU A 324 1.20 12.31 20.26
CA GLU A 324 0.96 13.35 21.28
C GLU A 324 2.15 13.47 22.24
N ARG A 325 2.71 12.33 22.68
CA ARG A 325 3.93 12.30 23.50
C ARG A 325 5.12 12.92 22.76
N LYS A 326 5.28 12.64 21.47
CA LYS A 326 6.34 13.23 20.64
C LYS A 326 6.20 14.75 20.53
N LEU A 327 4.97 15.25 20.48
CA LEU A 327 4.67 16.69 20.42
C LEU A 327 4.67 17.38 21.79
N GLY A 328 4.57 16.62 22.88
CA GLY A 328 4.43 17.14 24.24
C GLY A 328 3.07 17.79 24.52
N LYS A 329 2.02 17.45 23.75
CA LYS A 329 0.67 18.02 23.91
C LYS A 329 -0.41 17.07 23.39
N LYS A 330 -1.65 17.29 23.85
CA LYS A 330 -2.85 16.64 23.33
C LYS A 330 -3.29 17.28 22.00
N LEU A 331 -3.88 16.47 21.13
CA LEU A 331 -4.37 16.90 19.82
C LEU A 331 -5.90 16.89 19.76
N THR A 332 -6.46 17.79 18.96
CA THR A 332 -7.83 17.65 18.45
C THR A 332 -7.82 16.60 17.34
N TRP A 333 -8.04 15.35 17.72
CA TRP A 333 -7.91 14.18 16.83
C TRP A 333 -9.17 13.97 15.97
N PRO A 334 -9.06 13.65 14.66
CA PRO A 334 -7.84 13.58 13.85
C PRO A 334 -7.46 14.90 13.17
N ASP A 335 -8.30 15.93 13.30
CA ASP A 335 -8.26 17.18 12.52
C ASP A 335 -6.93 17.95 12.63
N ASP A 336 -6.26 17.88 13.78
CA ASP A 336 -4.93 18.47 13.98
C ASP A 336 -3.84 17.82 13.11
N VAL A 337 -4.04 16.57 12.69
CA VAL A 337 -3.19 15.85 11.75
C VAL A 337 -3.69 16.09 10.32
N PHE A 338 -4.88 15.61 10.00
CA PHE A 338 -5.61 15.98 8.78
C PHE A 338 -7.08 15.56 8.92
N LYS A 339 -7.93 16.22 8.14
CA LYS A 339 -9.34 15.88 8.00
C LYS A 339 -9.63 15.46 6.57
N PHE A 340 -10.31 14.34 6.37
CA PHE A 340 -10.91 14.04 5.06
C PHE A 340 -12.03 15.05 4.78
N THR A 341 -12.14 15.53 3.55
CA THR A 341 -13.18 16.49 3.17
C THR A 341 -13.99 15.95 2.02
N TYR A 342 -15.21 16.42 1.85
CA TYR A 342 -16.04 16.07 0.71
C TYR A 342 -16.41 17.31 -0.09
N THR A 343 -16.34 17.20 -1.40
CA THR A 343 -16.84 18.21 -2.34
C THR A 343 -17.71 17.52 -3.37
N TYR A 344 -18.61 18.29 -4.00
CA TYR A 344 -19.45 17.77 -5.06
C TYR A 344 -18.98 18.33 -6.42
N LYS A 345 -18.56 17.44 -7.32
CA LYS A 345 -18.15 17.76 -8.70
C LYS A 345 -18.57 16.61 -9.61
N ASP A 346 -19.82 16.67 -10.08
CA ASP A 346 -20.46 15.60 -10.87
C ASP A 346 -20.44 14.24 -10.14
N GLY A 347 -20.52 14.29 -8.81
CA GLY A 347 -20.31 13.16 -7.91
C GLY A 347 -19.63 13.60 -6.62
N LEU A 348 -19.77 12.77 -5.58
CA LEU A 348 -19.11 13.01 -4.31
C LEU A 348 -17.61 12.69 -4.44
N VAL A 349 -16.77 13.70 -4.25
CA VAL A 349 -15.31 13.57 -4.32
C VAL A 349 -14.72 13.75 -2.93
N ARG A 350 -14.01 12.72 -2.46
CA ARG A 350 -13.22 12.78 -1.22
C ARG A 350 -11.90 13.50 -1.47
N GLY A 351 -11.62 14.52 -0.68
CA GLY A 351 -10.34 15.21 -0.58
C GLY A 351 -9.75 15.08 0.84
N MET A 352 -8.66 15.80 1.09
CA MET A 352 -8.00 15.87 2.39
C MET A 352 -7.56 17.31 2.65
N LYS A 353 -7.82 17.80 3.87
CA LYS A 353 -7.31 19.07 4.38
C LYS A 353 -6.25 18.78 5.43
N PRO A 354 -4.97 19.16 5.20
CA PRO A 354 -3.93 19.08 6.22
C PRO A 354 -4.29 19.87 7.48
N GLY A 355 -4.00 19.29 8.64
CA GLY A 355 -4.04 19.99 9.93
C GLY A 355 -2.70 20.67 10.25
N PRO A 356 -2.62 21.45 11.33
CA PRO A 356 -1.40 22.14 11.76
C PRO A 356 -0.19 21.22 11.98
N TYR A 357 -0.39 19.93 12.27
CA TYR A 357 0.69 18.97 12.52
C TYR A 357 0.86 17.93 11.39
N TYR A 358 0.27 18.14 10.21
CA TYR A 358 0.35 17.18 9.10
C TYR A 358 1.79 16.79 8.73
N ASP A 359 2.67 17.78 8.52
CA ASP A 359 4.06 17.50 8.12
C ASP A 359 4.84 16.79 9.24
N SER A 360 4.58 17.18 10.50
CA SER A 360 5.15 16.52 11.68
C SER A 360 4.70 15.08 11.79
N TRP A 361 3.43 14.80 11.49
CA TRP A 361 2.86 13.47 11.46
C TRP A 361 3.51 12.59 10.39
N MET A 362 3.61 13.10 9.16
CA MET A 362 4.25 12.37 8.06
C MET A 362 5.73 12.08 8.34
N ASN A 363 6.47 13.08 8.86
CA ASN A 363 7.87 12.91 9.23
C ASN A 363 8.05 11.91 10.37
N TRP A 364 7.23 12.01 11.42
CA TRP A 364 7.29 11.11 12.56
C TRP A 364 7.05 9.64 12.16
N ARG A 365 6.02 9.39 11.35
CA ARG A 365 5.73 8.05 10.81
C ARG A 365 6.87 7.49 9.96
N ALA A 366 7.43 8.31 9.08
CA ALA A 366 8.62 7.91 8.31
C ALA A 366 9.80 7.57 9.23
N ASN A 367 10.00 8.33 10.31
CA ASN A 367 11.06 8.07 11.27
C ASN A 367 10.83 6.79 12.09
N VAL A 368 9.59 6.44 12.43
CA VAL A 368 9.27 5.14 13.07
C VAL A 368 9.73 3.98 12.20
N LEU A 369 9.39 4.00 10.90
CA LEU A 369 9.81 2.96 9.96
C LEU A 369 11.33 2.96 9.77
N LYS A 370 11.95 4.14 9.63
CA LYS A 370 13.41 4.28 9.52
C LYS A 370 14.12 3.68 10.73
N GLN A 371 13.66 3.98 11.94
CA GLN A 371 14.26 3.44 13.16
C GLN A 371 14.09 1.93 13.23
N PHE A 372 12.92 1.40 12.88
CA PHE A 372 12.70 -0.04 12.79
C PHE A 372 13.67 -0.70 11.80
N THR A 373 13.89 -0.11 10.61
CA THR A 373 14.87 -0.63 9.64
C THR A 373 16.31 -0.60 10.16
N ILE A 374 16.69 0.46 10.89
CA ILE A 374 18.01 0.56 11.54
C ILE A 374 18.16 -0.56 12.58
N ASP A 375 17.15 -0.77 13.40
CA ASP A 375 17.15 -1.82 14.43
C ASP A 375 17.28 -3.20 13.79
N VAL A 376 16.51 -3.50 12.75
CA VAL A 376 16.61 -4.77 12.00
C VAL A 376 18.00 -4.95 11.40
N ARG A 377 18.58 -3.90 10.80
CA ARG A 377 19.94 -3.96 10.24
C ARG A 377 20.97 -4.28 11.31
N ALA A 378 20.81 -3.73 12.51
CA ALA A 378 21.69 -4.03 13.63
C ALA A 378 21.57 -5.50 14.05
N GLU A 379 20.35 -6.05 14.14
CA GLU A 379 20.12 -7.46 14.44
C GLU A 379 20.76 -8.40 13.39
N VAL A 380 20.56 -8.13 12.10
CA VAL A 380 21.18 -8.91 11.00
C VAL A 380 22.70 -8.89 11.10
N ARG A 381 23.30 -7.72 11.33
CA ARG A 381 24.76 -7.57 11.40
C ARG A 381 25.39 -8.19 12.64
N LYS A 382 24.68 -8.28 13.75
CA LYS A 382 25.14 -9.01 14.96
C LYS A 382 25.32 -10.50 14.67
N ILE A 383 24.45 -11.08 13.84
CA ILE A 383 24.49 -12.50 13.49
C ILE A 383 25.46 -12.74 12.33
N LYS A 384 25.34 -11.94 11.26
CA LYS A 384 26.14 -12.08 10.04
C LYS A 384 26.61 -10.70 9.56
N PRO A 385 27.84 -10.27 9.92
CA PRO A 385 28.32 -8.90 9.64
C PRO A 385 28.35 -8.49 8.16
N THR A 386 28.51 -9.46 7.27
CA THR A 386 28.53 -9.27 5.81
C THR A 386 27.13 -9.21 5.20
N ALA A 387 26.11 -9.72 5.91
CA ALA A 387 24.75 -9.79 5.40
C ALA A 387 24.17 -8.40 5.16
N LYS A 388 23.37 -8.32 4.10
CA LYS A 388 22.74 -7.08 3.64
C LYS A 388 21.28 -7.02 4.13
N LEU A 389 20.77 -5.80 4.24
CA LEU A 389 19.35 -5.54 4.42
C LEU A 389 18.89 -4.70 3.24
N GLY A 390 17.86 -5.17 2.55
CA GLY A 390 17.18 -4.45 1.48
C GLY A 390 15.73 -4.16 1.85
N VAL A 391 15.15 -3.20 1.14
CA VAL A 391 13.72 -2.90 1.18
C VAL A 391 13.27 -2.74 -0.26
N TYR A 392 12.23 -3.47 -0.64
CA TYR A 392 11.54 -3.26 -1.90
C TYR A 392 10.38 -2.29 -1.68
N ALA A 393 10.28 -1.31 -2.58
CA ALA A 393 9.20 -0.34 -2.61
C ALA A 393 8.68 -0.23 -4.05
N GLY A 394 7.72 -1.08 -4.38
CA GLY A 394 6.94 -0.99 -5.63
C GLY A 394 5.46 -0.90 -5.29
N SER A 395 4.74 0.00 -5.96
CA SER A 395 3.31 0.26 -5.75
C SER A 395 2.44 -0.53 -6.71
#